data_AF-A0A4R6BVC5-F1
#
_entry.id   AF-A0A4R6BVC5-F1
#
_cell.length_a   1.000
_cell.length_b   1.000
_cell.length_c   1.000
_cell.angle_alpha   90.00
_cell.angle_beta   90.00
_cell.angle_gamma   90.00
#
_symmetry.space_group_name_H-M   'P 1'
#
loop_
_entity.id
_entity.type
_entity.pdbx_description
1 polymer ?
#
loop_
_entity_poly.entity_id
_entity_poly.type
_entity_poly.pdbx_seq_one_letter_code
_entity_poly.pdbx_strand_id
1 'polypeptide(L)'
;MEFEYCSCFNAYYFILKWIERKAGAIGYLLFCIVSNVIVQMRGVSMFKDDREFVAALGEQLKEERISQNISLTEAAVHLEVSPEEMASIEEGTLTEVPFSTLLELCDYYRIDLFELISKTRISLESL
;
A
#
# COMPACT_ATOMS: atom_id res chain seq x y z
N MET A 1 20.29 0.47 5.55
CA MET A 1 20.52 1.64 6.42
C MET A 1 19.27 1.81 7.25
N GLU A 2 19.16 1.01 8.31
CA GLU A 2 18.01 1.02 9.21
C GLU A 2 18.25 2.05 10.32
N PHE A 3 17.16 2.57 10.91
CA PHE A 3 17.09 3.52 12.03
C PHE A 3 16.90 5.02 11.70
N GLU A 4 15.81 5.41 11.03
CA GLU A 4 15.23 6.76 11.24
C GLU A 4 13.70 6.79 11.42
N TYR A 5 12.97 5.69 11.17
CA TYR A 5 11.50 5.68 11.31
C TYR A 5 10.99 5.59 12.77
N CYS A 6 11.84 5.21 13.72
CA CYS A 6 11.43 4.96 15.11
C CYS A 6 11.39 6.23 16.00
N SER A 7 12.04 7.32 15.59
CA SER A 7 12.12 8.56 16.38
C SER A 7 10.88 9.44 16.21
N CYS A 8 10.33 9.53 14.99
CA CYS A 8 9.15 10.34 14.69
C CYS A 8 7.87 9.80 15.33
N PHE A 9 7.71 8.46 15.38
CA PHE A 9 6.52 7.83 15.96
C PHE A 9 6.48 7.96 17.48
N ASN A 10 7.64 7.86 18.14
CA ASN A 10 7.76 8.08 19.58
C ASN A 10 7.52 9.55 19.95
N ALA A 11 8.07 10.50 19.20
CA ALA A 11 7.82 11.93 19.42
C ALA A 11 6.32 12.26 19.27
N TYR A 12 5.65 11.69 18.27
CA TYR A 12 4.21 11.84 18.03
C TYR A 12 3.37 11.34 19.21
N TYR A 13 3.69 10.14 19.74
CA TYR A 13 2.99 9.57 20.88
C TYR A 13 3.18 10.40 22.17
N PHE A 14 4.37 10.96 22.38
CA PHE A 14 4.64 11.85 23.52
C PHE A 14 3.89 13.18 23.42
N ILE A 15 3.79 13.76 22.23
CA ILE A 15 3.02 15.00 21.99
C ILE A 15 1.52 14.74 22.22
N LEU A 16 0.99 13.61 21.73
CA LEU A 16 -0.39 13.20 21.98
C LEU A 16 -0.72 13.06 23.46
N LYS A 17 0.12 12.33 24.22
CA LYS A 17 -0.06 12.19 25.69
C LYS A 17 0.10 13.51 26.44
N TRP A 18 0.92 14.43 25.94
CA TRP A 18 1.08 15.76 26.54
C TRP A 18 -0.15 16.64 26.30
N ILE A 19 -0.70 16.63 25.08
CA ILE A 19 -1.93 17.35 24.72
C ILE A 19 -3.13 16.82 25.52
N GLU A 20 -3.26 15.50 25.63
CA GLU A 20 -4.33 14.84 26.40
C GLU A 20 -4.31 15.24 27.89
N ARG A 21 -3.11 15.41 28.47
CA ARG A 21 -2.94 15.81 29.88
C ARG A 21 -3.18 17.30 30.16
N LYS A 22 -2.98 18.20 29.18
CA LYS A 22 -2.93 19.66 29.43
C LYS A 22 -4.10 20.43 28.80
N ALA A 23 -4.67 19.96 27.70
CA ALA A 23 -5.58 20.74 26.88
C ALA A 23 -7.04 20.25 26.89
N GLY A 24 -7.30 19.09 27.51
CA GLY A 24 -8.64 18.48 27.55
C GLY A 24 -9.21 18.18 26.15
N ALA A 25 -10.52 17.92 26.08
CA ALA A 25 -11.19 17.50 24.84
C ALA A 25 -11.06 18.50 23.69
N ILE A 26 -10.96 19.79 23.98
CA ILE A 26 -10.85 20.87 22.98
C ILE A 26 -9.47 20.85 22.29
N GLY A 27 -8.40 20.60 23.05
CA GLY A 27 -7.06 20.46 22.48
C GLY A 27 -6.89 19.23 21.60
N TYR A 28 -7.54 18.12 21.98
CA TYR A 28 -7.59 16.91 21.14
C TYR A 28 -8.33 17.17 19.83
N LEU A 29 -9.46 17.89 19.88
CA LEU A 29 -10.24 18.23 18.68
C LEU A 29 -9.48 19.14 17.72
N LEU A 30 -8.78 20.16 18.23
CA LEU A 30 -7.91 21.02 17.42
C LEU A 30 -6.72 20.24 16.85
N PHE A 31 -6.13 19.32 17.62
CA PHE A 31 -5.06 18.45 17.12
C PHE A 31 -5.57 17.51 16.02
N CYS A 32 -6.76 16.93 16.15
CA CYS A 32 -7.35 16.10 15.09
C CYS A 32 -7.62 16.91 13.83
N ILE A 33 -8.13 18.14 13.94
CA ILE A 33 -8.33 19.03 12.79
C ILE A 33 -7.00 19.38 12.13
N VAL A 34 -5.99 19.78 12.92
CA VAL A 34 -4.66 20.13 12.38
C VAL A 34 -3.97 18.90 11.82
N SER A 35 -4.12 17.71 12.42
CA SER A 35 -3.56 16.45 11.91
C SER A 35 -4.26 16.03 10.62
N ASN A 36 -5.57 16.15 10.54
CA ASN A 36 -6.34 15.85 9.32
C ASN A 36 -5.96 16.83 8.21
N VAL A 37 -5.76 18.11 8.54
CA VAL A 37 -5.23 19.13 7.61
C VAL A 37 -3.77 18.86 7.23
N ILE A 38 -2.91 18.40 8.14
CA ILE A 38 -1.51 17.99 7.84
C ILE A 38 -1.50 16.74 6.96
N VAL A 39 -2.43 15.80 7.17
CA VAL A 39 -2.62 14.62 6.31
C VAL A 39 -3.10 15.05 4.92
N GLN A 40 -3.98 16.06 4.82
CA GLN A 40 -4.41 16.62 3.53
C GLN A 40 -3.36 17.53 2.85
N MET A 41 -2.52 18.23 3.63
CA MET A 41 -1.46 19.11 3.11
C MET A 41 -0.14 18.39 2.83
N ARG A 42 0.07 17.21 3.41
CA ARG A 42 0.94 16.18 2.81
C ARG A 42 0.22 15.57 1.63
N GLY A 43 -0.15 16.43 0.68
CA GLY A 43 -0.31 16.06 -0.70
C GLY A 43 0.89 15.21 -1.04
N VAL A 44 0.61 13.92 -1.14
CA VAL A 44 1.52 12.86 -1.53
C VAL A 44 2.10 13.30 -2.87
N SER A 45 3.26 13.96 -2.84
CA SER A 45 4.07 14.11 -4.03
C SER A 45 4.86 12.80 -4.22
N MET A 46 4.16 11.69 -4.49
CA MET A 46 4.73 10.39 -4.87
C MET A 46 4.57 10.09 -6.37
N PHE A 47 4.10 11.04 -7.19
CA PHE A 47 3.66 10.80 -8.58
C PHE A 47 4.70 10.28 -9.59
N LYS A 48 5.94 9.98 -9.18
CA LYS A 48 6.90 9.20 -9.97
C LYS A 48 7.03 7.76 -9.46
N ASP A 49 7.01 7.60 -8.14
CA ASP A 49 7.07 6.32 -7.41
C ASP A 49 5.81 5.48 -7.65
N ASP A 50 4.64 6.10 -7.76
CA ASP A 50 3.35 5.38 -7.82
C ASP A 50 3.23 4.45 -9.04
N ARG A 51 3.72 4.87 -10.22
CA ARG A 51 3.64 4.03 -11.45
C ARG A 51 4.67 2.91 -11.47
N GLU A 52 5.89 3.20 -11.03
CA GLU A 52 6.94 2.18 -10.92
C GLU A 52 6.57 1.15 -9.84
N PHE A 53 5.96 1.60 -8.75
CA PHE A 53 5.42 0.73 -7.71
C PHE A 53 4.26 -0.13 -8.20
N VAL A 54 3.30 0.43 -8.94
CA VAL A 54 2.18 -0.36 -9.51
C VAL A 54 2.69 -1.40 -10.51
N ALA A 55 3.67 -1.05 -11.36
CA ALA A 55 4.32 -2.00 -12.26
C ALA A 55 5.02 -3.14 -11.50
N ALA A 56 5.83 -2.80 -10.50
CA ALA A 56 6.52 -3.79 -9.68
C ALA A 56 5.55 -4.65 -8.85
N LEU A 57 4.43 -4.08 -8.39
CA LEU A 57 3.39 -4.81 -7.67
C LEU A 57 2.72 -5.83 -8.59
N GLY A 58 2.38 -5.44 -9.82
CA GLY A 58 1.84 -6.33 -10.85
C GLY A 58 2.79 -7.49 -11.17
N GLU A 59 4.08 -7.19 -11.30
CA GLU A 59 5.11 -8.21 -11.53
C GLU A 59 5.20 -9.20 -10.36
N GLN A 60 5.18 -8.73 -9.12
CA GLN A 60 5.15 -9.61 -7.94
C GLN A 60 3.90 -10.49 -7.90
N LEU A 61 2.73 -9.95 -8.22
CA LEU A 61 1.49 -10.74 -8.32
C LEU A 61 1.59 -11.83 -9.39
N LYS A 62 2.20 -11.51 -10.53
CA LYS A 62 2.46 -12.46 -11.62
C LYS A 62 3.41 -13.57 -11.19
N GLU A 63 4.48 -13.23 -10.48
CA GLU A 63 5.43 -14.20 -9.94
C GLU A 63 4.73 -15.17 -8.97
N GLU A 64 3.91 -14.65 -8.05
CA GLU A 64 3.15 -15.48 -7.11
C GLU A 64 2.11 -16.36 -7.82
N ARG A 65 1.47 -15.86 -8.88
CA ARG A 65 0.57 -16.69 -9.71
C ARG A 65 1.32 -17.85 -10.37
N ILE A 66 2.49 -17.56 -10.97
CA ILE A 66 3.31 -18.56 -11.66
C ILE A 66 3.88 -19.58 -10.65
N SER A 67 4.33 -19.13 -9.48
CA SER A 67 4.89 -20.01 -8.44
C SER A 67 3.88 -21.06 -7.96
N GLN A 68 2.59 -20.71 -7.99
CA GLN A 68 1.47 -21.58 -7.62
C GLN A 68 0.88 -22.37 -8.78
N ASN A 69 1.44 -22.26 -9.99
CA ASN A 69 0.94 -22.90 -11.21
C ASN A 69 -0.50 -22.50 -11.59
N ILE A 70 -0.91 -21.30 -11.20
CA ILE A 70 -2.24 -20.76 -11.53
C ILE A 70 -2.17 -20.11 -12.92
N SER A 71 -3.14 -20.43 -13.78
CA SER A 71 -3.21 -19.80 -15.10
C SER A 71 -3.78 -18.39 -15.02
N LEU A 72 -3.40 -17.50 -15.95
CA LEU A 72 -3.96 -16.14 -16.01
C LEU A 72 -5.49 -16.16 -16.13
N THR A 73 -6.02 -17.08 -16.93
CA THR A 73 -7.47 -17.25 -17.12
C THR A 73 -8.16 -17.69 -15.84
N GLU A 74 -7.55 -18.57 -15.06
CA GLU A 74 -8.10 -19.03 -13.79
C GLU A 74 -8.17 -17.91 -12.75
N ALA A 75 -7.11 -17.09 -12.64
CA ALA A 75 -7.11 -15.89 -11.80
C ALA A 75 -8.16 -14.86 -12.26
N ALA A 76 -8.28 -14.63 -13.57
CA ALA A 76 -9.28 -13.72 -14.14
C ALA A 76 -10.72 -14.18 -13.85
N VAL A 77 -10.99 -15.48 -13.98
CA VAL A 77 -12.29 -16.09 -13.64
C VAL A 77 -12.60 -15.94 -12.16
N HIS A 78 -11.61 -16.09 -11.28
CA HIS A 78 -11.80 -15.92 -9.84
C HIS A 78 -12.22 -14.50 -9.48
N LEU A 79 -11.56 -13.51 -10.08
CA LEU A 79 -11.84 -12.08 -9.88
C LEU A 79 -13.06 -11.54 -10.66
N GLU A 80 -13.72 -12.37 -11.45
CA GLU A 80 -14.81 -11.96 -12.35
C GLU A 80 -14.40 -10.86 -13.37
N VAL A 81 -13.13 -10.82 -13.77
CA VAL A 81 -12.58 -9.88 -14.76
C VAL A 81 -12.21 -10.58 -16.07
N SER A 82 -11.94 -9.80 -17.12
CA SER A 82 -11.44 -10.38 -18.38
C SER A 82 -9.97 -10.79 -18.26
N PRO A 83 -9.49 -11.79 -19.04
CA PRO A 83 -8.06 -12.13 -19.07
C PRO A 83 -7.16 -10.95 -19.47
N GLU A 84 -7.63 -10.06 -20.34
CA GLU A 84 -6.89 -8.85 -20.73
C GLU A 84 -6.77 -7.86 -19.56
N GLU A 85 -7.84 -7.71 -18.78
CA GLU A 85 -7.83 -6.88 -17.58
C GLU A 85 -6.87 -7.45 -16.52
N MET A 86 -6.92 -8.76 -16.28
CA MET A 86 -5.98 -9.43 -15.38
C MET A 86 -4.52 -9.29 -15.85
N ALA A 87 -4.25 -9.41 -17.16
CA ALA A 87 -2.93 -9.15 -17.71
C ALA A 87 -2.49 -7.71 -17.46
N SER A 88 -3.41 -6.75 -17.61
CA SER A 88 -3.13 -5.32 -17.39
C SER A 88 -2.83 -5.01 -15.91
N ILE A 89 -3.43 -5.76 -14.98
CA ILE A 89 -3.08 -5.72 -13.54
C ILE A 89 -1.64 -6.23 -13.34
N GLU A 90 -1.30 -7.38 -13.91
CA GLU A 90 0.05 -7.99 -13.80
C GLU A 90 1.15 -7.20 -14.49
N GLU A 91 0.82 -6.45 -15.55
CA GLU A 91 1.75 -5.55 -16.23
C GLU A 91 1.83 -4.18 -15.56
N GLY A 92 0.97 -3.91 -14.57
CA GLY A 92 0.81 -2.60 -13.91
C GLY A 92 0.49 -1.46 -14.89
N THR A 93 -0.17 -1.77 -16.01
CA THR A 93 -0.62 -0.78 -16.99
C THR A 93 -1.94 -0.14 -16.60
N LEU A 94 -2.71 -0.80 -15.72
CA LEU A 94 -3.86 -0.21 -15.05
C LEU A 94 -3.41 0.89 -14.10
N THR A 95 -3.88 2.11 -14.37
CA THR A 95 -3.53 3.29 -13.55
C THR A 95 -4.15 3.21 -12.16
N GLU A 96 -5.25 2.48 -12.02
CA GLU A 96 -5.95 2.29 -10.75
C GLU A 96 -6.38 0.82 -10.64
N VAL A 97 -5.81 0.11 -9.67
CA VAL A 97 -6.27 -1.22 -9.26
C VAL A 97 -7.03 -1.04 -7.94
N PRO A 98 -8.32 -1.40 -7.85
CA PRO A 98 -9.07 -1.28 -6.61
C PRO A 98 -8.41 -2.07 -5.49
N PHE A 99 -8.36 -1.48 -4.29
CA PHE A 99 -7.78 -2.14 -3.12
C PHE A 99 -8.48 -3.47 -2.78
N SER A 100 -9.78 -3.57 -3.04
CA SER A 100 -10.55 -4.81 -2.89
C SER A 100 -10.04 -5.93 -3.79
N THR A 101 -9.75 -5.62 -5.06
CA THR A 101 -9.19 -6.56 -6.04
C THR A 101 -7.81 -7.05 -5.59
N LEU A 102 -6.98 -6.15 -5.05
CA LEU A 102 -5.66 -6.53 -4.53
C LEU A 102 -5.77 -7.47 -3.32
N LEU A 103 -6.69 -7.20 -2.39
CA LEU A 103 -6.94 -8.07 -1.25
C LEU A 103 -7.44 -9.45 -1.69
N GLU A 104 -8.36 -9.50 -2.64
CA GLU A 104 -8.89 -10.76 -3.17
C GLU A 104 -7.82 -11.60 -3.86
N LEU A 105 -6.92 -10.97 -4.62
CA LEU A 105 -5.73 -11.65 -5.17
C LEU A 105 -4.79 -12.16 -4.08
N CYS A 106 -4.56 -11.37 -3.03
CA CYS A 106 -3.72 -11.78 -1.91
C CYS A 106 -4.32 -13.01 -1.21
N ASP A 107 -5.63 -12.99 -0.94
CA ASP A 107 -6.35 -14.11 -0.35
C ASP A 107 -6.32 -15.34 -1.26
N TYR A 108 -6.54 -15.15 -2.57
CA TYR A 108 -6.54 -16.23 -3.56
C TYR A 108 -5.16 -16.89 -3.68
N TYR A 109 -4.10 -16.09 -3.73
CA TYR A 109 -2.71 -16.55 -3.77
C TYR A 109 -2.15 -16.88 -2.39
N ARG A 110 -2.93 -16.74 -1.31
CA ARG A 110 -2.50 -17.01 0.08
C ARG A 110 -1.21 -16.28 0.48
N ILE A 111 -1.05 -15.06 -0.02
CA ILE A 111 0.05 -14.16 0.36
C ILE A 111 -0.47 -13.04 1.25
N ASP A 112 0.29 -12.68 2.28
CA ASP A 112 -0.05 -11.54 3.11
C ASP A 112 0.19 -10.23 2.34
N LEU A 113 -0.75 -9.29 2.42
CA LEU A 113 -0.64 -8.01 1.71
C LEU A 113 0.62 -7.23 2.13
N PHE A 114 1.02 -7.28 3.39
CA PHE A 114 2.23 -6.62 3.87
C PHE A 114 3.48 -7.30 3.32
N GLU A 115 3.47 -8.62 3.18
CA GLU A 115 4.54 -9.37 2.53
C GLU A 115 4.70 -8.95 1.07
N LEU A 116 3.60 -8.90 0.32
CA LEU A 116 3.59 -8.47 -1.09
C LEU A 116 4.18 -7.06 -1.24
N ILE A 117 3.68 -6.09 -0.46
CA ILE A 117 4.16 -4.70 -0.51
C ILE A 117 5.64 -4.60 -0.14
N SER A 118 6.08 -5.37 0.87
CA SER A 118 7.47 -5.38 1.31
C SER A 118 8.40 -5.92 0.24
N LYS A 119 8.03 -7.05 -0.40
CA LYS A 119 8.75 -7.62 -1.54
C LYS A 119 8.86 -6.62 -2.70
N THR A 120 7.74 -5.99 -3.06
CA THR A 120 7.72 -4.97 -4.12
C THR A 120 8.69 -3.82 -3.84
N ARG A 121 8.72 -3.30 -2.61
CA ARG A 121 9.65 -2.22 -2.24
C ARG A 121 11.12 -2.64 -2.33
N ILE A 122 11.46 -3.83 -1.87
CA ILE A 122 12.83 -4.35 -1.94
C ILE A 122 13.28 -4.50 -3.40
N SER A 123 12.39 -4.96 -4.28
CA SER A 123 12.69 -5.08 -5.71
C SER A 123 13.04 -3.73 -6.34
N LEU A 124 12.32 -2.66 -5.99
CA LEU A 124 12.59 -1.31 -6.49
C LEU A 124 13.92 -0.73 -5.99
N GLU A 125 14.32 -1.02 -4.75
CA GLU A 125 15.60 -0.57 -4.19
C GLU A 125 16.82 -1.29 -4.78
N SER A 126 16.60 -2.40 -5.50
CA SER A 126 17.66 -3.22 -6.11
C SER A 126 18.00 -2.85 -7.56
N LEU A 127 17.24 -1.91 -8.16
CA LEU A 127 17.43 -1.37 -9.50
C LEU A 127 18.33 -0.12 -9.49
#